data_AF-A0A7C4YKB6-F1
#
_entry.id   AF-A0A7C4YKB6-F1
#
_cell.length_a   1.000
_cell.length_b   1.000
_cell.length_c   1.000
_cell.angle_alpha   90.00
_cell.angle_beta   90.00
_cell.angle_gamma   90.00
#
_symmetry.space_group_name_H-M   'P 1'
#
loop_
_entity.id
_entity.type
_entity.pdbx_description
1 polymer ?
#
loop_
_entity_poly.entity_id
_entity_poly.type
_entity_poly.pdbx_seq_one_letter_code
_entity_poly.pdbx_strand_id
1 'polypeptide(L)'
;MNAIKATWTNGQIVPAEPVDWPEGSELLVEPITAGNKIGMTEDEWRDDPESIAAWIAEVDKIEPLIWAPGEEAEYERYRAEHKRFNIEAVRKQMEAMQDGDAP
;
A
#
# COMPACT_ATOMS: atom_id res chain seq x y z
N MET A 1 19.26 -0.79 14.29
CA MET A 1 19.11 -2.25 14.16
C MET A 1 19.03 -2.53 12.68
N ASN A 2 20.08 -3.07 12.06
CA ASN A 2 20.11 -3.33 10.61
C ASN A 2 19.97 -4.84 10.40
N ALA A 3 18.75 -5.30 10.13
CA ALA A 3 18.52 -6.70 9.76
C ALA A 3 19.03 -6.94 8.34
N ILE A 4 19.72 -8.07 8.15
CA ILE A 4 20.12 -8.55 6.84
C ILE A 4 19.00 -9.39 6.24
N LYS A 5 18.87 -9.38 4.92
CA LYS A 5 18.01 -10.35 4.22
C LYS A 5 18.79 -11.63 3.98
N ALA A 6 18.12 -12.76 4.13
CA ALA A 6 18.68 -14.07 3.85
C ALA A 6 17.61 -15.02 3.32
N THR A 7 18.04 -16.03 2.58
CA THR A 7 17.17 -17.08 2.05
C THR A 7 17.46 -18.39 2.76
N TRP A 8 16.42 -19.18 3.02
CA TRP A 8 16.55 -20.54 3.51
C TRP A 8 16.79 -21.51 2.35
N THR A 9 17.99 -22.06 2.24
CA THR A 9 18.40 -22.98 1.17
C THR A 9 19.07 -24.20 1.78
N ASN A 10 18.55 -25.40 1.49
CA ASN A 10 19.13 -26.68 1.95
C ASN A 10 19.38 -26.75 3.47
N GLY A 11 18.48 -26.19 4.28
CA GLY A 11 18.65 -26.19 5.73
C GLY A 11 19.61 -25.14 6.28
N GLN A 12 20.03 -24.19 5.45
CA GLN A 12 20.98 -23.13 5.80
C GLN A 12 20.40 -21.74 5.51
N ILE A 13 20.80 -20.77 6.33
CA ILE A 13 20.52 -19.34 6.13
C ILE A 13 21.62 -18.78 5.23
N VAL A 14 21.26 -18.31 4.04
CA VAL A 14 22.19 -17.73 3.07
C VAL A 14 21.92 -16.24 2.98
N PRO A 15 22.80 -15.37 3.51
CA PRO A 15 22.67 -13.92 3.37
C PRO A 15 22.60 -13.50 1.91
N ALA A 16 21.75 -12.52 1.59
CA ALA A 16 21.64 -11.96 0.25
C ALA A 16 22.88 -11.14 -0.14
N GLU A 17 23.55 -10.57 0.86
CA GLU A 17 24.78 -9.78 0.73
C GLU A 17 25.82 -10.26 1.76
N PRO A 18 27.13 -10.13 1.47
CA PRO A 18 28.18 -10.43 2.44
C PRO A 18 28.02 -9.62 3.74
N VAL A 19 28.20 -10.28 4.88
CA VAL A 19 28.03 -9.68 6.21
C VAL A 19 29.37 -9.66 6.92
N ASP A 20 29.80 -8.47 7.35
CA ASP A 20 31.08 -8.25 8.05
C ASP A 20 30.81 -7.99 9.54
N TRP A 21 30.30 -9.00 10.25
CA TRP A 21 30.07 -8.93 11.70
C TRP A 21 31.17 -9.69 12.45
N PRO A 22 31.56 -9.25 13.66
CA PRO A 22 32.58 -9.93 14.45
C PRO A 22 32.23 -11.39 14.71
N GLU A 23 33.24 -12.24 14.77
CA GLU A 23 33.07 -13.64 15.14
C GLU A 23 32.48 -13.77 16.55
N GLY A 24 31.54 -14.71 16.73
CA GLY A 24 30.81 -14.89 17.99
C GLY A 24 29.61 -13.97 18.18
N SER A 25 29.24 -13.15 17.18
CA SER A 25 28.02 -12.33 17.24
C SER A 25 26.77 -13.20 17.41
N GLU A 26 25.94 -12.87 18.40
CA GLU A 26 24.63 -13.49 18.61
C GLU A 26 23.62 -12.99 17.57
N LEU A 27 22.92 -13.91 16.92
CA LEU A 27 21.99 -13.60 15.84
C LEU A 27 20.55 -13.95 16.26
N LEU A 28 19.63 -13.01 16.04
CA LEU A 28 18.20 -13.28 16.05
C LEU A 28 17.77 -13.57 14.61
N VAL A 29 17.21 -14.75 14.36
CA VAL A 29 16.73 -15.15 13.04
C VAL A 29 15.26 -15.52 13.14
N GLU A 30 14.44 -14.82 12.38
CA GLU A 30 13.01 -15.10 12.27
C GLU A 30 12.65 -15.19 10.77
N PRO A 31 11.81 -16.14 10.35
CA PRO A 31 11.30 -16.17 9.00
C PRO A 31 10.57 -14.86 8.69
N ILE A 32 10.87 -14.25 7.53
CA ILE A 32 10.05 -13.15 7.04
C ILE A 32 8.71 -13.74 6.63
N THR A 33 7.67 -13.56 7.44
CA THR A 33 6.30 -13.76 7.00
C THR A 33 6.10 -12.83 5.81
N ALA A 34 5.72 -13.38 4.65
CA ALA A 34 5.30 -12.57 3.52
C ALA A 34 4.32 -11.53 4.07
N GLY A 35 4.69 -10.25 3.96
CA GLY A 35 3.97 -9.15 4.60
C GLY A 35 2.48 -9.24 4.29
N ASN A 36 1.65 -8.77 5.23
CA ASN A 36 0.19 -8.75 5.15
C ASN A 36 -0.30 -8.85 3.70
N LYS A 37 -0.92 -9.98 3.37
CA LYS A 37 -1.61 -10.23 2.10
C LYS A 37 -2.40 -8.95 1.76
N ILE A 38 -1.97 -8.21 0.73
CA ILE A 38 -2.73 -7.05 0.26
C ILE A 38 -3.88 -7.60 -0.58
N GLY A 39 -5.09 -7.46 -0.06
CA GLY A 39 -6.30 -7.99 -0.69
C GLY A 39 -6.68 -9.39 -0.23
N MET A 40 -7.82 -9.84 -0.74
CA MET A 40 -8.42 -11.15 -0.45
C MET A 40 -8.31 -12.02 -1.72
N THR A 41 -8.07 -13.33 -1.56
CA THR A 41 -8.11 -14.30 -2.66
C THR A 41 -9.54 -14.48 -3.18
N GLU A 42 -9.71 -15.06 -4.37
CA GLU A 42 -11.04 -15.34 -4.93
C GLU A 42 -11.89 -16.21 -3.97
N ASP A 43 -11.27 -17.20 -3.31
CA ASP A 43 -11.94 -18.02 -2.30
C ASP A 43 -12.35 -17.25 -1.03
N GLU A 44 -11.77 -16.06 -0.79
CA GLU A 44 -12.13 -15.16 0.30
C GLU A 44 -13.24 -14.17 -0.14
N TRP A 45 -13.47 -13.99 -1.45
CA TRP A 45 -14.57 -13.23 -2.07
C TRP A 45 -15.80 -14.10 -2.33
N ARG A 46 -16.36 -14.66 -1.26
CA ARG A 46 -17.51 -15.55 -1.38
C ARG A 46 -18.83 -14.78 -1.52
N ASP A 47 -19.69 -15.27 -2.41
CA ASP A 47 -21.01 -14.71 -2.71
C ASP A 47 -22.17 -15.62 -2.27
N ASP A 48 -21.88 -16.65 -1.47
CA ASP A 48 -22.93 -17.47 -0.87
C ASP A 48 -23.76 -16.68 0.16
N PRO A 49 -25.00 -17.10 0.45
CA PRO A 49 -25.90 -16.33 1.30
C PRO A 49 -25.37 -16.04 2.72
N GLU A 50 -24.55 -16.93 3.29
CA GLU A 50 -23.96 -16.73 4.61
C GLU A 50 -22.87 -15.67 4.56
N SER A 51 -22.01 -15.73 3.55
CA SER A 51 -20.96 -14.73 3.31
C SER A 51 -21.55 -13.34 3.05
N ILE A 52 -22.59 -13.24 2.23
CA ILE A 52 -23.29 -11.96 1.98
C ILE A 52 -23.89 -11.39 3.27
N ALA A 53 -24.54 -12.23 4.09
CA ALA A 53 -25.13 -11.77 5.35
C ALA A 53 -24.05 -11.24 6.32
N ALA A 54 -22.89 -11.90 6.38
CA ALA A 54 -21.76 -11.43 7.17
C ALA A 54 -21.24 -10.08 6.65
N TRP A 55 -21.12 -9.90 5.33
CA TRP A 55 -20.66 -8.64 4.74
C TRP A 55 -21.61 -7.49 5.01
N ILE A 56 -22.92 -7.71 4.90
CA ILE A 56 -23.94 -6.71 5.25
C ILE A 56 -23.78 -6.31 6.72
N ALA A 57 -23.64 -7.28 7.62
CA ALA A 57 -23.48 -7.00 9.05
C ALA A 57 -22.18 -6.24 9.37
N GLU A 58 -21.11 -6.44 8.60
CA GLU A 58 -19.88 -5.65 8.74
C GLU A 58 -20.04 -4.23 8.18
N VAL A 59 -20.68 -4.07 7.01
CA VAL A 59 -20.93 -2.75 6.41
C VAL A 59 -21.86 -1.90 7.28
N ASP A 60 -22.87 -2.51 7.90
CA ASP A 60 -23.80 -1.82 8.80
C ASP A 60 -23.12 -1.24 10.07
N LYS A 61 -21.92 -1.72 10.42
CA LYS A 61 -21.13 -1.17 11.53
C LYS A 61 -20.33 0.08 11.14
N ILE A 62 -20.17 0.34 9.84
CA ILE A 62 -19.42 1.49 9.35
C ILE A 62 -20.25 2.74 9.60
N GLU A 63 -19.68 3.70 10.33
CA GLU A 63 -20.34 4.98 10.57
C GLU A 63 -20.64 5.68 9.23
N PRO A 64 -21.90 6.06 8.95
CA PRO A 64 -22.23 6.75 7.72
C PRO A 64 -21.52 8.10 7.65
N LEU A 65 -20.95 8.41 6.49
CA LEU A 65 -20.46 9.75 6.22
C LEU A 65 -21.65 10.70 6.04
N ILE A 66 -21.90 11.53 7.05
CA ILE A 66 -22.94 12.57 7.02
C ILE A 66 -22.26 13.93 6.90
N TRP A 67 -22.50 14.62 5.79
CA TRP A 67 -21.97 15.97 5.57
C TRP A 67 -22.63 16.98 6.51
N ALA A 68 -21.83 17.81 7.16
CA ALA A 68 -22.34 19.00 7.82
C ALA A 68 -22.81 20.04 6.78
N PRO A 69 -23.75 20.94 7.13
CA PRO A 69 -24.17 22.01 6.22
C PRO A 69 -22.97 22.82 5.70
N GLY A 70 -22.80 22.84 4.37
CA GLY A 70 -21.73 23.58 3.69
C GLY A 70 -20.43 22.81 3.49
N GLU A 71 -20.24 21.66 4.14
CA GLU A 71 -19.02 20.84 4.01
C GLU A 71 -18.90 20.23 2.61
N GLU A 72 -20.02 19.78 2.03
CA GLU A 72 -20.05 19.25 0.66
C GLU A 72 -19.59 20.31 -0.36
N ALA A 73 -20.03 21.56 -0.22
CA ALA A 73 -19.62 22.65 -1.10
C ALA A 73 -18.13 23.02 -0.95
N GLU A 74 -17.59 22.91 0.26
CA GLU A 74 -16.16 23.09 0.51
C GLU A 74 -15.34 21.96 -0.14
N TYR A 75 -15.81 20.71 0.02
CA TYR A 75 -15.20 19.54 -0.61
C TYR A 75 -15.20 19.64 -2.15
N GLU A 76 -16.31 20.08 -2.75
CA GLU A 76 -16.40 20.28 -4.19
C GLU A 76 -15.45 21.36 -4.70
N ARG A 77 -15.32 22.47 -3.97
CA ARG A 77 -14.34 23.53 -4.29
C ARG A 77 -12.92 22.99 -4.25
N TYR A 78 -12.56 22.29 -3.17
CA TYR A 78 -11.26 21.65 -3.03
C TYR A 78 -10.99 20.68 -4.19
N ARG A 79 -11.96 19.84 -4.53
CA ARG A 79 -11.85 18.87 -5.64
C ARG A 79 -11.65 19.57 -6.99
N ALA A 80 -12.34 20.67 -7.24
CA ALA A 80 -12.18 21.46 -8.46
C ALA A 80 -10.80 22.13 -8.54
N GLU A 81 -10.32 22.69 -7.43
CA GLU A 81 -8.97 23.27 -7.32
C GLU A 81 -7.88 22.22 -7.58
N HIS A 82 -7.97 21.08 -6.90
CA HIS A 82 -7.01 19.98 -7.04
C HIS A 82 -7.01 19.41 -8.47
N LYS A 83 -8.18 19.26 -9.09
CA LYS A 83 -8.28 18.83 -10.49
C LYS A 83 -7.56 19.81 -11.43
N ARG A 84 -7.76 21.12 -11.27
CA ARG A 84 -7.07 22.14 -12.09
C ARG A 84 -5.56 22.07 -11.91
N PHE A 85 -5.11 21.99 -10.66
CA PHE A 85 -3.69 21.87 -10.33
C PHE A 85 -3.05 20.64 -11.01
N ASN A 86 -3.69 19.47 -10.90
CA ASN A 86 -3.18 18.24 -11.49
C ASN A 86 -3.11 18.30 -13.02
N ILE A 87 -4.14 18.87 -13.67
CA ILE A 87 -4.14 19.05 -15.13
C ILE A 87 -2.99 19.97 -15.56
N GLU A 88 -2.77 21.07 -14.84
CA GLU A 88 -1.67 22.00 -15.15
C GLU A 88 -0.29 21.36 -14.91
N ALA A 89 -0.13 20.61 -13.82
CA ALA A 89 1.11 19.90 -13.52
C ALA A 89 1.44 18.86 -14.61
N VAL A 90 0.46 18.06 -15.03
CA VAL A 90 0.62 17.11 -16.13
C VAL A 90 0.93 17.82 -17.43
N ARG A 91 0.26 18.94 -17.73
CA ARG A 91 0.55 19.74 -18.94
C ARG A 91 1.99 20.23 -18.96
N LYS A 92 2.48 20.80 -17.86
CA LYS A 92 3.87 21.25 -17.74
C LYS A 92 4.87 20.10 -17.90
N GLN A 93 4.56 18.93 -17.34
CA GLN A 93 5.37 17.74 -17.50
C GLN A 93 5.44 17.30 -18.98
N MET A 94 4.32 17.33 -19.70
CA MET A 94 4.29 16.99 -21.13
C MET A 94 5.06 18.01 -21.98
N GLU A 95 4.92 19.31 -21.69
CA GLU A 95 5.67 20.38 -22.35
C GLU A 95 7.18 20.20 -22.14
N ALA A 96 7.64 19.94 -20.90
CA ALA A 96 9.04 19.65 -20.60
C ALA A 96 9.58 18.41 -21.32
N MET A 97 8.77 17.34 -21.44
CA MET A 97 9.14 16.15 -22.20
C MET A 97 9.22 16.39 -23.72
N GLN A 98 8.41 17.31 -24.26
CA GLN A 98 8.44 17.67 -25.69
C GLN A 98 9.62 18.58 -26.03
N ASP A 99 10.02 19.46 -25.10
CA ASP A 99 11.16 20.36 -25.27
C ASP A 99 12.53 19.66 -25.11
N GLY A 100 12.54 18.34 -24.93
CA GLY A 100 13.75 17.52 -24.90
C GLY A 100 14.52 17.58 -23.58
N ASP A 101 13.95 18.22 -22.55
CA ASP A 101 14.50 18.20 -21.19
C ASP A 101 13.91 16.99 -20.44
N ALA A 102 14.27 15.80 -20.93
CA ALA A 102 14.18 14.60 -20.13
C ALA A 102 15.41 14.54 -19.21
N PRO A 103 15.26 14.20 -17.91
CA PRO A 103 16.41 13.86 -17.09
C PRO A 103 17.18 12.65 -17.64
#